data_AF-A0AAN9XDC0-F1
#
_entry.id   AF-A0AAN9XDC0-F1
#
_cell.length_a   1.000
_cell.length_b   1.000
_cell.length_c   1.000
_cell.angle_alpha   90.00
_cell.angle_beta   90.00
_cell.angle_gamma   90.00
#
_symmetry.space_group_name_H-M   'P 1'
#
loop_
_entity.id
_entity.type
_entity.pdbx_description
1 polymer ?
#
loop_
_entity_poly.entity_id
_entity_poly.type
_entity_poly.pdbx_seq_one_letter_code
_entity_poly.pdbx_strand_id
1 'polypeptide(L)'
;MAVMEIIVVAMKEVEFRKSMFKPKSLACKAVVDQVVKIIDKGDSELLIACIKVIGNLARTIKATETRMIGPLVKLLDEREVEALREALIALTKFTCMENYLHMDHSKAIINVGGAKHLIQLVYFREEMVNILVLVLLSYIVIHVSDNEELAKVEVLKVIKWASKHSSIAHDNHRSLVASVQEQVGALLV
;
A
#
# COMPACT_ATOMS: atom_id res chain seq x y z
N MET A 1 -20.71 -7.58 15.24
CA MET A 1 -20.82 -7.79 13.78
C MET A 1 -21.60 -6.65 13.13
N ALA A 2 -22.89 -6.50 13.45
CA ALA A 2 -23.75 -5.42 12.92
C ALA A 2 -23.19 -3.98 13.04
N VAL A 3 -22.63 -3.59 14.19
CA VAL A 3 -22.06 -2.23 14.35
C VAL A 3 -20.90 -1.97 13.41
N MET A 4 -20.07 -2.99 13.14
CA MET A 4 -18.92 -2.86 12.24
C MET A 4 -19.37 -2.81 10.78
N GLU A 5 -20.37 -3.59 10.39
CA GLU A 5 -20.99 -3.51 9.07
C GLU A 5 -21.55 -2.10 8.80
N ILE A 6 -22.30 -1.55 9.76
CA ILE A 6 -22.83 -0.19 9.67
C ILE A 6 -21.69 0.83 9.53
N ILE A 7 -20.64 0.69 10.33
CA ILE A 7 -19.47 1.58 10.26
C ILE A 7 -18.79 1.47 8.90
N VAL A 8 -18.53 0.26 8.41
CA VAL A 8 -17.87 0.02 7.11
C VAL A 8 -18.70 0.57 5.95
N VAL A 9 -20.02 0.39 5.98
CA VAL A 9 -20.94 0.96 5.00
C VAL A 9 -20.92 2.48 5.06
N ALA A 10 -21.06 3.05 6.26
CA ALA A 10 -21.04 4.49 6.46
C ALA A 10 -19.68 5.11 6.06
N MET A 11 -18.57 4.40 6.22
CA MET A 11 -17.24 4.86 5.80
C MET A 11 -17.03 4.90 4.29
N LYS A 12 -17.92 4.33 3.47
CA LYS A 12 -17.91 4.55 2.01
C LYS A 12 -18.24 6.01 1.67
N GLU A 13 -19.00 6.69 2.53
CA GLU A 13 -19.38 8.09 2.36
C GLU A 13 -18.28 9.06 2.81
N VAL A 14 -17.89 9.98 1.92
CA VAL A 14 -16.82 10.96 2.16
C VAL A 14 -17.11 11.83 3.38
N GLU A 15 -18.35 12.30 3.51
CA GLU A 15 -18.77 13.20 4.59
C GLU A 15 -18.84 12.49 5.96
N PHE A 16 -19.18 11.20 5.96
CA PHE A 16 -19.12 10.40 7.17
C PHE A 16 -17.67 10.14 7.60
N ARG A 17 -16.75 9.87 6.66
CA ARG A 17 -15.32 9.77 6.98
C ARG A 17 -14.79 11.05 7.63
N LYS A 18 -15.09 12.22 7.06
CA LYS A 18 -14.64 13.51 7.61
C LYS A 18 -15.17 13.77 9.02
N SER A 19 -16.43 13.39 9.30
CA SER A 19 -17.08 13.64 10.59
C SER A 19 -16.69 12.63 11.68
N MET A 20 -16.55 11.34 11.35
CA MET A 20 -16.15 10.30 12.32
C MET A 20 -14.65 10.32 12.63
N PHE A 21 -13.80 10.64 11.65
CA PHE A 21 -12.35 10.66 11.82
C PHE A 21 -11.84 12.01 12.29
N LYS A 22 -12.27 12.40 13.49
CA LYS A 22 -11.53 13.39 14.28
C LYS A 22 -10.34 12.64 14.90
N PRO A 23 -9.07 12.91 14.51
CA PRO A 23 -7.90 12.07 14.84
C PRO A 23 -7.63 11.87 16.35
N LYS A 24 -8.30 12.63 17.23
CA LYS A 24 -8.16 12.57 18.68
C LYS A 24 -9.36 11.90 19.39
N SER A 25 -10.39 11.43 18.67
CA SER A 25 -11.56 10.84 19.32
C SER A 25 -11.29 9.37 19.71
N LEU A 26 -11.73 8.97 20.90
CA LEU A 26 -11.64 7.58 21.37
C LEU A 26 -12.42 6.62 20.46
N ALA A 27 -13.56 7.08 19.91
CA ALA A 27 -14.36 6.32 18.96
C ALA A 27 -13.58 6.02 17.66
N CYS A 28 -12.90 7.03 17.09
CA CYS A 28 -12.06 6.85 15.90
C CYS A 28 -10.97 5.81 16.17
N LYS A 29 -10.29 5.89 17.32
CA LYS A 29 -9.26 4.91 17.69
C LYS A 29 -9.82 3.50 17.78
N ALA A 30 -10.94 3.32 18.48
CA ALA A 30 -11.57 2.01 18.64
C ALA A 30 -12.00 1.42 17.28
N VAL A 31 -12.53 2.23 16.37
CA VAL A 31 -12.88 1.80 15.02
C VAL A 31 -11.63 1.36 14.25
N VAL A 32 -10.57 2.17 14.22
CA VAL A 32 -9.32 1.80 13.54
C VAL A 32 -8.75 0.50 14.11
N ASP A 33 -8.71 0.36 15.44
CA ASP A 33 -8.20 -0.85 16.10
C ASP A 33 -9.01 -2.10 15.70
N GLN A 34 -10.34 -1.98 15.55
CA GLN A 34 -11.18 -3.09 15.05
C GLN A 34 -10.95 -3.39 13.57
N VAL A 35 -10.84 -2.36 12.73
CA VAL A 35 -10.57 -2.52 11.29
C VAL A 35 -9.22 -3.22 11.09
N VAL A 36 -8.17 -2.77 11.79
CA VAL A 36 -6.83 -3.37 11.74
C VAL A 36 -6.86 -4.84 12.19
N LYS A 37 -7.63 -5.15 13.24
CA LYS A 37 -7.79 -6.53 13.72
C LYS A 37 -8.46 -7.44 12.68
N ILE A 38 -9.41 -6.93 11.89
CA ILE A 38 -10.03 -7.71 10.81
C ILE A 38 -9.03 -7.96 9.68
N ILE A 39 -8.29 -6.93 9.28
CA ILE A 39 -7.25 -7.04 8.24
C ILE A 39 -6.18 -8.06 8.65
N ASP A 40 -5.70 -8.00 9.90
CA ASP A 40 -4.66 -8.90 10.40
C ASP A 40 -5.08 -10.39 10.42
N LYS A 41 -6.38 -10.62 10.65
CA LYS A 41 -6.97 -11.97 10.62
C LYS A 41 -7.07 -12.55 9.21
N GLY A 42 -7.32 -11.72 8.20
CA GLY A 42 -7.39 -12.15 6.79
C GLY A 42 -8.59 -13.04 6.41
N ASP A 43 -9.43 -13.44 7.36
CA ASP A 43 -10.59 -14.32 7.11
C ASP A 43 -11.88 -13.66 7.61
N SER A 44 -12.47 -12.81 6.76
CA SER A 44 -13.73 -12.12 7.04
C SER A 44 -14.39 -11.63 5.76
N GLU A 45 -15.71 -11.77 5.67
CA GLU A 45 -16.53 -11.17 4.60
C GLU A 45 -16.39 -9.63 4.53
N LEU A 46 -15.90 -8.99 5.61
CA LEU A 46 -15.67 -7.55 5.67
C LEU A 46 -14.24 -7.15 5.29
N LEU A 47 -13.35 -8.11 4.98
CA LEU A 47 -11.92 -7.85 4.77
C LEU A 47 -11.69 -6.79 3.69
N ILE A 48 -12.21 -7.02 2.48
CA ILE A 48 -12.07 -6.09 1.35
C ILE A 48 -12.56 -4.68 1.71
N ALA A 49 -13.71 -4.60 2.38
CA ALA A 49 -14.28 -3.33 2.78
C ALA A 49 -13.43 -2.63 3.85
N CYS A 50 -12.84 -3.38 4.78
CA CYS A 50 -11.90 -2.88 5.79
C CYS A 50 -10.60 -2.35 5.17
N ILE A 51 -10.04 -3.05 4.17
CA ILE A 51 -8.84 -2.60 3.45
C ILE A 51 -9.12 -1.28 2.71
N LYS A 52 -10.24 -1.21 1.97
CA LYS A 52 -10.69 0.01 1.26
C LYS A 52 -10.84 1.20 2.22
N VAL A 53 -11.45 0.94 3.38
CA VAL A 53 -11.61 1.94 4.45
C VAL A 53 -10.25 2.45 4.92
N ILE A 54 -9.32 1.58 5.28
CA ILE A 54 -7.99 1.98 5.77
C ILE A 54 -7.22 2.76 4.71
N GLY A 55 -7.24 2.31 3.46
CA GLY A 55 -6.62 3.05 2.35
C GLY A 55 -7.21 4.44 2.17
N ASN A 56 -8.53 4.60 2.27
CA ASN A 56 -9.19 5.92 2.19
C ASN A 56 -8.87 6.83 3.37
N LEU A 57 -8.41 6.26 4.48
CA LEU A 57 -7.99 6.99 5.66
C LEU A 57 -6.48 7.24 5.71
N ALA A 58 -5.71 6.78 4.72
CA ALA A 58 -4.26 6.93 4.70
C ALA A 58 -3.81 8.39 4.88
N ARG A 59 -4.58 9.34 4.34
CA ARG A 59 -4.32 10.79 4.43
C ARG A 59 -4.93 11.47 5.67
N THR A 60 -5.79 10.79 6.43
CA THR A 60 -6.55 11.37 7.55
C THR A 60 -6.20 10.77 8.91
N ILE A 61 -5.59 9.59 8.92
CA ILE A 61 -5.07 8.96 10.13
C ILE A 61 -3.91 9.79 10.69
N LYS A 62 -3.78 9.77 12.02
CA LYS A 62 -2.77 10.51 12.77
C LYS A 62 -1.37 10.32 12.17
N ALA A 63 -0.60 11.41 12.11
CA ALA A 63 0.76 11.52 11.58
C ALA A 63 1.85 10.68 12.31
N THR A 64 1.51 9.57 12.97
CA THR A 64 2.48 8.67 13.65
C THR A 64 2.09 7.20 13.55
N GLU A 65 1.00 6.88 12.85
CA GLU A 65 0.38 5.56 12.96
C GLU A 65 0.83 4.65 11.82
N THR A 66 1.64 3.65 12.13
CA THR A 66 2.12 2.65 11.16
C THR A 66 1.54 1.25 11.38
N ARG A 67 0.68 1.05 12.39
CA ARG A 67 0.18 -0.29 12.79
C ARG A 67 -0.62 -1.00 11.70
N MET A 68 -1.16 -0.29 10.70
CA MET A 68 -1.84 -0.94 9.56
C MET A 68 -0.89 -1.48 8.49
N ILE A 69 0.38 -1.06 8.47
CA ILE A 69 1.31 -1.44 7.41
C ILE A 69 1.60 -2.95 7.46
N GLY A 70 1.91 -3.50 8.64
CA GLY A 70 2.17 -4.93 8.81
C GLY A 70 1.03 -5.82 8.31
N PRO A 71 -0.20 -5.63 8.81
CA PRO A 71 -1.37 -6.37 8.34
C PRO A 71 -1.62 -6.25 6.83
N LEU A 72 -1.44 -5.07 6.24
CA LEU A 72 -1.58 -4.89 4.78
C LEU A 72 -0.47 -5.60 3.99
N VAL A 73 0.78 -5.59 4.48
CA VAL A 73 1.89 -6.30 3.82
C VAL A 73 1.69 -7.81 3.88
N LYS A 74 1.14 -8.34 4.98
CA LYS A 74 0.82 -9.77 5.10
C LYS A 74 -0.17 -10.25 4.01
N LEU A 75 -1.09 -9.38 3.58
CA LEU A 75 -2.02 -9.68 2.50
C LEU A 75 -1.37 -9.72 1.10
N LEU A 76 -0.09 -9.37 0.97
CA LEU A 76 0.64 -9.53 -0.30
C LEU A 76 0.95 -10.99 -0.63
N ASP A 77 0.92 -11.87 0.37
CA ASP A 77 1.04 -13.34 0.21
C ASP A 77 -0.33 -14.04 0.14
N GLU A 78 -1.44 -13.29 0.15
CA GLU A 78 -2.80 -13.84 0.15
C GLU A 78 -3.19 -14.38 -1.23
N ARG A 79 -3.96 -15.48 -1.26
CA ARG A 79 -4.40 -16.11 -2.52
C ARG A 79 -5.64 -15.45 -3.12
N GLU A 80 -6.38 -14.69 -2.33
CA GLU A 80 -7.53 -13.94 -2.79
C GLU A 80 -7.08 -12.69 -3.55
N VAL A 81 -7.20 -12.74 -4.89
CA VAL A 81 -6.74 -11.68 -5.80
C VAL A 81 -7.37 -10.31 -5.48
N GLU A 82 -8.63 -10.26 -5.04
CA GLU A 82 -9.28 -8.99 -4.66
C GLU A 82 -8.64 -8.39 -3.40
N ALA A 83 -8.31 -9.21 -2.39
CA ALA A 83 -7.66 -8.76 -1.16
C ALA A 83 -6.24 -8.24 -1.45
N LEU A 84 -5.47 -8.98 -2.25
CA LEU A 84 -4.15 -8.58 -2.72
C LEU A 84 -4.21 -7.23 -3.45
N ARG A 85 -5.12 -7.09 -4.42
CA ARG A 85 -5.30 -5.86 -5.21
C ARG A 85 -5.61 -4.65 -4.32
N GLU A 86 -6.55 -4.79 -3.39
CA GLU A 86 -6.92 -3.70 -2.49
C GLU A 86 -5.83 -3.37 -1.48
N ALA A 87 -5.05 -4.37 -1.03
CA ALA A 87 -3.90 -4.14 -0.17
C ALA A 87 -2.83 -3.31 -0.90
N LEU A 88 -2.53 -3.61 -2.16
CA LEU A 88 -1.60 -2.84 -2.99
C LEU A 88 -2.08 -1.38 -3.17
N ILE A 89 -3.37 -1.16 -3.44
CA ILE A 89 -3.96 0.18 -3.56
C ILE A 89 -3.86 0.93 -2.22
N ALA A 90 -4.19 0.28 -1.11
CA ALA A 90 -4.11 0.88 0.22
C ALA A 90 -2.66 1.27 0.57
N LEU A 91 -1.70 0.36 0.41
CA LEU A 91 -0.27 0.63 0.63
C LEU A 91 0.23 1.77 -0.26
N THR A 92 -0.20 1.83 -1.53
CA THR A 92 0.14 2.93 -2.44
C THR A 92 -0.36 4.28 -1.92
N LYS A 93 -1.53 4.34 -1.29
CA LYS A 93 -2.05 5.57 -0.66
C LYS A 93 -1.27 5.96 0.61
N PHE A 94 -0.63 5.02 1.28
CA PHE A 94 0.27 5.31 2.41
C PHE A 94 1.64 5.81 1.95
N THR A 95 2.13 5.35 0.80
CA THR A 95 3.45 5.72 0.29
C THR A 95 3.41 6.85 -0.73
N CYS A 96 2.25 7.32 -1.19
CA CYS A 96 2.23 8.36 -2.21
C CYS A 96 2.72 9.71 -1.67
N MET A 97 3.27 10.55 -2.55
CA MET A 97 3.82 11.88 -2.20
C MET A 97 2.84 12.82 -1.48
N GLU A 98 1.53 12.59 -1.63
CA GLU A 98 0.48 13.36 -0.97
C GLU A 98 0.31 13.00 0.52
N ASN A 99 0.91 11.90 0.97
CA ASN A 99 0.84 11.44 2.35
C ASN A 99 1.99 12.00 3.17
N TYR A 100 1.71 12.75 4.25
CA TYR A 100 2.75 13.34 5.10
C TYR A 100 3.76 12.33 5.66
N LEU A 101 3.36 11.08 5.87
CA LEU A 101 4.21 10.01 6.40
C LEU A 101 4.72 9.05 5.31
N HIS A 102 4.72 9.45 4.04
CA HIS A 102 5.11 8.58 2.94
C HIS A 102 6.48 7.89 3.18
N MET A 103 7.46 8.60 3.74
CA MET A 103 8.77 8.03 4.08
C MET A 103 8.70 6.99 5.21
N ASP A 104 8.01 7.30 6.31
CA ASP A 104 7.87 6.39 7.45
C ASP A 104 7.08 5.14 7.08
N HIS A 105 6.05 5.29 6.24
CA HIS A 105 5.29 4.18 5.69
C HIS A 105 6.13 3.31 4.75
N SER A 106 6.93 3.91 3.86
CA SER A 106 7.86 3.16 3.01
C SER A 106 8.88 2.37 3.83
N LYS A 107 9.46 2.97 4.89
CA LYS A 107 10.35 2.27 5.84
C LYS A 107 9.63 1.13 6.55
N ALA A 108 8.41 1.38 7.03
CA ALA A 108 7.62 0.36 7.71
C ALA A 108 7.33 -0.84 6.81
N ILE A 109 7.00 -0.61 5.52
CA ILE A 109 6.77 -1.68 4.53
C ILE A 109 8.03 -2.54 4.38
N ILE A 110 9.21 -1.92 4.24
CA ILE A 110 10.47 -2.65 4.12
C ILE A 110 10.76 -3.45 5.38
N ASN A 111 10.62 -2.83 6.56
CA ASN A 111 10.95 -3.45 7.84
C ASN A 111 10.12 -4.71 8.14
N VAL A 112 8.89 -4.78 7.62
CA VAL A 112 8.04 -5.98 7.74
C VAL A 112 8.20 -6.95 6.55
N GLY A 113 9.23 -6.76 5.71
CA GLY A 113 9.59 -7.66 4.61
C GLY A 113 8.84 -7.41 3.30
N GLY A 114 8.10 -6.31 3.16
CA GLY A 114 7.26 -6.03 1.98
C GLY A 114 8.03 -5.95 0.67
N ALA A 115 9.30 -5.53 0.68
CA ALA A 115 10.14 -5.51 -0.53
C ALA A 115 10.26 -6.89 -1.19
N LYS A 116 10.44 -7.95 -0.39
CA LYS A 116 10.54 -9.33 -0.87
C LYS A 116 9.23 -9.79 -1.52
N HIS A 117 8.11 -9.55 -0.85
CA HIS A 117 6.77 -9.91 -1.34
C HIS A 117 6.47 -9.23 -2.68
N LEU A 118 6.73 -7.92 -2.76
CA LEU A 118 6.52 -7.14 -3.99
C LEU A 118 7.40 -7.64 -5.14
N ILE A 119 8.66 -7.97 -4.90
CA ILE A 119 9.53 -8.55 -5.94
C ILE A 119 8.99 -9.90 -6.40
N GLN A 120 8.56 -10.77 -5.46
CA GLN A 120 7.98 -12.06 -5.81
C GLN A 120 6.75 -11.87 -6.72
N LEU A 121 5.86 -10.93 -6.41
CA LEU A 121 4.70 -10.61 -7.25
C LEU A 121 5.07 -10.08 -8.64
N VAL A 122 6.21 -9.38 -8.80
CA VAL A 122 6.70 -9.00 -10.14
C VAL A 122 7.13 -10.22 -10.96
N TYR A 123 7.75 -11.21 -10.31
CA TYR A 123 8.20 -12.44 -10.98
C TYR A 123 7.04 -13.41 -11.27
N PHE A 124 6.12 -13.58 -10.32
CA PHE A 124 4.91 -14.39 -10.47
C PHE A 124 3.84 -13.54 -11.13
N ARG A 125 3.82 -13.56 -12.48
CA ARG A 125 3.01 -12.72 -13.38
C ARG A 125 1.48 -12.82 -13.16
N GLU A 126 0.96 -12.29 -12.06
CA GLU A 126 -0.44 -11.87 -12.03
C GLU A 126 -0.54 -10.53 -12.79
N GLU A 127 -0.78 -10.62 -14.10
CA GLU A 127 -0.92 -9.44 -14.98
C GLU A 127 -1.90 -8.40 -14.43
N MET A 128 -2.91 -8.84 -13.68
CA MET A 128 -3.96 -7.98 -13.12
C MET A 128 -3.46 -6.99 -12.05
N VAL A 129 -2.35 -7.28 -11.35
CA VAL A 129 -1.84 -6.41 -10.27
C VAL A 129 -0.43 -5.88 -10.53
N ASN A 130 0.23 -6.33 -11.60
CA ASN A 130 1.63 -5.96 -11.89
C ASN A 130 1.86 -4.44 -11.91
N ILE A 131 0.96 -3.66 -12.51
CA ILE A 131 1.09 -2.19 -12.51
C ILE A 131 1.03 -1.61 -11.10
N LEU A 132 0.15 -2.13 -10.23
CA LEU A 132 0.02 -1.66 -8.85
C LEU A 132 1.28 -1.96 -8.04
N VAL A 133 1.86 -3.16 -8.24
CA VAL A 133 3.12 -3.55 -7.62
C VAL A 133 4.26 -2.62 -8.04
N LEU A 134 4.39 -2.32 -9.34
CA LEU A 134 5.42 -1.42 -9.86
C LEU A 134 5.26 0.01 -9.35
N VAL A 135 4.02 0.51 -9.26
CA VAL A 135 3.74 1.84 -8.71
C VAL A 135 4.14 1.92 -7.23
N LEU A 136 3.76 0.93 -6.43
CA LEU A 136 4.13 0.87 -5.01
C LEU A 136 5.65 0.77 -4.82
N LEU A 137 6.32 -0.12 -5.56
CA LEU A 137 7.78 -0.23 -5.54
C LEU A 137 8.47 1.08 -5.94
N SER A 138 7.91 1.81 -6.93
CA SER A 138 8.43 3.10 -7.37
C SER A 138 8.37 4.14 -6.26
N TYR A 139 7.25 4.26 -5.55
CA TYR A 139 7.16 5.17 -4.39
C TYR A 139 8.14 4.79 -3.28
N ILE A 140 8.24 3.50 -2.94
CA ILE A 140 9.18 3.02 -1.92
C ILE A 140 10.61 3.40 -2.30
N VAL A 141 11.04 3.13 -3.53
CA VAL A 141 12.38 3.48 -3.99
C VAL A 141 12.65 4.99 -3.93
N ILE A 142 11.70 5.83 -4.36
CA ILE A 142 11.88 7.30 -4.31
C ILE A 142 12.07 7.78 -2.87
N HIS A 143 11.42 7.16 -1.88
CA HIS A 143 11.40 7.65 -0.51
C HIS A 143 12.54 7.14 0.36
N VAL A 144 13.11 5.98 0.04
CA VAL A 144 14.08 5.28 0.89
C VAL A 144 15.16 4.59 0.04
N SER A 145 15.65 5.26 -1.00
CA SER A 145 16.65 4.75 -1.95
C SER A 145 17.98 4.35 -1.32
N ASP A 146 18.31 4.91 -0.16
CA ASP A 146 19.51 4.62 0.63
C ASP A 146 19.35 3.41 1.57
N ASN A 147 18.20 2.74 1.56
CA ASN A 147 17.93 1.61 2.44
C ASN A 147 18.68 0.35 2.01
N GLU A 148 19.50 -0.20 2.92
CA GLU A 148 20.31 -1.40 2.68
C GLU A 148 19.49 -2.63 2.27
N GLU A 149 18.26 -2.78 2.78
CA GLU A 149 17.44 -3.93 2.46
C GLU A 149 16.96 -3.90 1.01
N LEU A 150 16.62 -2.71 0.48
CA LEU A 150 16.32 -2.54 -0.95
C LEU A 150 17.52 -2.82 -1.85
N ALA A 151 18.73 -2.47 -1.38
CA ALA A 151 19.96 -2.76 -2.10
C ALA A 151 20.21 -4.28 -2.19
N LYS A 152 20.02 -5.02 -1.10
CA LYS A 152 20.19 -6.49 -1.05
C LYS A 152 19.25 -7.22 -2.01
N VAL A 153 18.00 -6.76 -2.13
CA VAL A 153 16.99 -7.40 -2.97
C VAL A 153 16.97 -6.88 -4.42
N GLU A 154 17.95 -6.04 -4.80
CA GLU A 154 18.16 -5.53 -6.16
C GLU A 154 16.89 -4.92 -6.81
N VAL A 155 16.04 -4.26 -6.01
CA VAL A 155 14.71 -3.76 -6.43
C VAL A 155 14.77 -2.92 -7.70
N LEU A 156 15.83 -2.12 -7.87
CA LEU A 156 16.03 -1.29 -9.05
C LEU A 156 16.17 -2.11 -10.34
N LYS A 157 16.85 -3.27 -10.27
CA LYS A 157 16.98 -4.18 -11.42
C LYS A 157 15.63 -4.82 -11.75
N VAL A 158 14.84 -5.18 -10.73
CA VAL A 158 13.49 -5.75 -10.89
C VAL A 158 12.56 -4.75 -11.58
N ILE A 159 12.53 -3.50 -11.12
CA ILE A 159 11.72 -2.43 -11.75
C ILE A 159 12.14 -2.23 -13.22
N LYS A 160 13.45 -2.18 -13.49
CA LYS A 160 14.00 -2.04 -14.86
C LYS A 160 13.68 -3.23 -15.75
N TRP A 161 13.65 -4.44 -15.22
CA TRP A 161 13.26 -5.63 -15.97
C TRP A 161 11.76 -5.62 -16.27
N ALA A 162 10.93 -5.36 -15.26
CA ALA A 162 9.48 -5.40 -15.40
C ALA A 162 8.94 -4.36 -16.37
N SER A 163 9.53 -3.16 -16.39
CA SER A 163 9.12 -2.09 -17.30
C SER A 163 9.31 -2.40 -18.78
N LYS A 164 10.27 -3.26 -19.11
CA LYS A 164 10.52 -3.72 -20.48
C LYS A 164 9.49 -4.75 -20.95
N HIS A 165 8.76 -5.37 -20.02
CA HIS A 165 7.86 -6.50 -20.29
C HIS A 165 6.40 -6.20 -19.95
N SER A 166 6.10 -5.13 -19.23
CA SER A 166 4.73 -4.66 -18.99
C SER A 166 4.25 -3.83 -20.19
N SER A 167 3.17 -4.23 -20.85
CA SER A 167 2.44 -3.33 -21.74
C SER A 167 1.72 -2.28 -20.88
N ILE A 168 2.45 -1.22 -20.53
CA ILE A 168 1.83 -0.08 -19.83
C ILE A 168 0.96 0.62 -20.88
N ALA A 169 -0.29 0.19 -21.01
CA ALA A 169 -1.31 0.85 -21.80
C ALA A 169 -2.31 1.48 -20.81
N HIS A 170 -2.38 2.81 -20.83
CA HIS A 170 -3.27 3.65 -20.02
C HIS A 170 -3.16 3.56 -18.49
N ASP A 171 -2.32 4.40 -17.88
CA ASP A 171 -2.60 4.89 -16.52
C ASP A 171 -1.87 6.20 -16.17
N ASN A 172 -2.46 6.99 -15.26
CA ASN A 172 -1.94 8.28 -14.78
C ASN A 172 -0.61 8.18 -14.01
N HIS A 173 -0.21 6.97 -13.62
CA HIS A 173 1.02 6.70 -12.87
C HIS A 173 2.22 6.31 -13.75
N ARG A 174 2.09 6.34 -15.09
CA ARG A 174 3.20 6.10 -16.02
C ARG A 174 4.38 7.03 -15.79
N SER A 175 4.12 8.32 -15.56
CA SER A 175 5.17 9.34 -15.37
C SER A 175 6.01 9.08 -14.13
N LEU A 176 5.38 8.58 -13.05
CA LEU A 176 6.09 8.19 -11.84
C LEU A 176 7.02 7.00 -12.09
N VAL A 177 6.50 5.94 -12.71
CA VAL A 177 7.30 4.74 -13.04
C VAL A 177 8.45 5.10 -13.98
N ALA A 178 8.21 5.99 -14.95
CA ALA A 178 9.25 6.51 -15.85
C ALA A 178 10.29 7.38 -15.13
N SER A 179 9.87 8.22 -14.19
CA SER A 179 10.79 9.06 -13.39
C SER A 179 11.72 8.22 -12.51
N VAL A 180 11.20 7.15 -11.90
CA VAL A 180 12.04 6.18 -11.18
C VAL A 180 13.05 5.52 -12.12
N GLN A 181 12.65 5.16 -13.34
CA GLN A 181 13.57 4.56 -14.31
C GLN A 181 14.72 5.50 -14.68
N GLU A 182 14.46 6.79 -14.86
CA GLU A 182 15.48 7.79 -15.18
C GLU A 182 16.46 7.97 -14.01
N GLN A 183 15.94 8.08 -12.78
CA GLN A 183 16.76 8.13 -11.57
C GLN A 183 17.63 6.88 -11.38
N VAL A 184 17.07 5.69 -11.65
CA VAL A 184 17.84 4.42 -11.63
C VAL A 184 18.90 4.39 -12.74
N GLY A 185 18.59 4.92 -13.93
CA GLY A 185 19.52 5.01 -15.04
C GLY A 185 20.76 5.85 -14.70
N ALA A 186 20.56 6.95 -13.97
CA ALA A 186 21.65 7.84 -13.53
C ALA A 186 22.52 7.25 -12.42
N LEU A 187 21.99 6.33 -11.60
CA LEU A 187 22.70 5.70 -10.48
C LEU A 187 23.53 4.46 -10.87
N LEU A 188 23.42 3.98 -12.11
CA LEU A 188 24.07 2.76 -12.61
C LEU A 188 25.09 3.03 -13.74
N VAL A 189 25.47 4.29 -13.96
CA VAL A 189 26.53 4.74 -14.89
C VAL A 189 27.68 5.29 -14.07
#